data_AF-A0A960R537-F1
#
_entry.id   AF-A0A960R537-F1
#
_cell.length_a   1.000
_cell.length_b   1.000
_cell.length_c   1.000
_cell.angle_alpha   90.00
_cell.angle_beta   90.00
_cell.angle_gamma   90.00
#
_symmetry.space_group_name_H-M   'P 1'
#
loop_
_entity.id
_entity.type
_entity.pdbx_description
1 polymer ?
#
loop_
_entity_poly.entity_id
_entity_poly.type
_entity_poly.pdbx_seq_one_letter_code
_entity_poly.pdbx_strand_id
1 'polypeptide(L)'
;MCGIIGYVGRGNAAPILLDGLRRLEYRGYDSSGLAIMNGGDRIEMRKKEGRLANLRNLMASSPVEGGCGISHTRWATHGAPTDENAHPHLDRSGRLALVHNGVIENYLKIRNRLETEGHEFASQTDSEVLAHLIGKIYDDLAEGTPQTRLVQAVREALSQVAGTYGIAVMHADAPGFLVGSRLGSPLVVGLGKGENFLASDVGAIISHTSDAIYLRDRDLV
;
A
#
# COMPACT_ATOMS: atom_id res chain seq x y z
N MET A 1 1.34 0.05 -16.22
CA MET A 1 0.43 0.58 -15.17
C MET A 1 0.63 -0.32 -13.96
N CYS A 2 0.93 0.17 -12.77
CA CYS A 2 1.21 -0.72 -11.63
C CYS A 2 -0.04 -1.51 -11.16
N GLY A 3 0.15 -2.51 -10.28
CA GLY A 3 -0.92 -3.31 -9.69
C GLY A 3 -0.96 -3.18 -8.16
N ILE A 4 -2.15 -2.95 -7.59
CA ILE A 4 -2.40 -2.99 -6.14
C ILE A 4 -3.33 -4.15 -5.82
N ILE A 5 -3.01 -4.91 -4.77
CA ILE A 5 -4.00 -5.71 -4.05
C ILE A 5 -3.79 -5.64 -2.55
N GLY A 6 -4.87 -5.43 -1.81
CA GLY A 6 -4.97 -5.50 -0.36
C GLY A 6 -6.05 -6.49 0.06
N TYR A 7 -5.85 -7.08 1.23
CA TYR A 7 -6.71 -8.12 1.81
C TYR A 7 -6.90 -7.86 3.30
N VAL A 8 -8.14 -8.02 3.77
CA VAL A 8 -8.49 -8.13 5.19
C VAL A 8 -9.46 -9.28 5.34
N GLY A 9 -9.13 -10.25 6.19
CA GLY A 9 -10.03 -11.35 6.47
C GLY A 9 -9.48 -12.32 7.51
N ARG A 10 -10.10 -13.50 7.57
CA ARG A 10 -9.70 -14.57 8.48
C ARG A 10 -8.65 -15.51 7.89
N GLY A 11 -8.44 -15.48 6.57
CA GLY A 11 -7.44 -16.29 5.89
C GLY A 11 -6.04 -15.70 6.00
N ASN A 12 -5.03 -16.47 5.59
CA ASN A 12 -3.67 -15.95 5.44
C ASN A 12 -3.60 -15.05 4.20
N ALA A 13 -3.16 -13.81 4.37
CA ALA A 13 -3.06 -12.80 3.32
C ALA A 13 -2.02 -13.16 2.26
N ALA A 14 -0.90 -13.78 2.63
CA ALA A 14 0.22 -13.99 1.71
C ALA A 14 -0.16 -14.74 0.40
N PRO A 15 -0.83 -15.92 0.45
CA PRO A 15 -1.26 -16.62 -0.77
C PRO A 15 -2.22 -15.80 -1.64
N ILE A 16 -3.14 -15.06 -1.01
CA ILE A 16 -4.15 -14.24 -1.68
C ILE A 16 -3.49 -13.07 -2.42
N LEU A 17 -2.61 -12.35 -1.72
CA LEU A 17 -1.84 -11.25 -2.29
C LEU A 17 -0.96 -11.74 -3.45
N LEU A 18 -0.27 -12.87 -3.29
CA LEU A 18 0.58 -13.44 -4.35
C LEU A 18 -0.18 -13.94 -5.59
N ASP A 19 -1.40 -14.48 -5.45
CA ASP A 19 -2.23 -14.81 -6.62
C ASP A 19 -2.79 -13.53 -7.27
N GLY A 20 -3.20 -12.56 -6.47
CA GLY A 20 -3.62 -11.24 -6.94
C GLY A 20 -2.55 -10.56 -7.79
N LEU A 21 -1.31 -10.49 -7.27
CA LEU A 21 -0.18 -9.94 -8.01
C LEU A 21 0.11 -10.72 -9.30
N ARG A 22 -0.05 -12.06 -9.31
CA ARG A 22 0.11 -12.88 -10.52
C ARG A 22 -0.81 -12.41 -11.63
N ARG A 23 -2.05 -12.07 -11.27
CA ARG A 23 -3.07 -11.61 -12.20
C ARG A 23 -2.83 -10.17 -12.65
N LEU A 24 -2.04 -9.40 -11.92
CA LEU A 24 -1.67 -8.02 -12.24
C LEU A 24 -0.29 -7.87 -12.89
N GLU A 25 0.51 -8.94 -12.96
CA GLU A 25 1.90 -8.92 -13.46
C GLU A 25 2.01 -8.40 -14.90
N TYR A 26 0.96 -8.58 -15.73
CA TYR A 26 0.92 -8.05 -17.09
C TYR A 26 0.97 -6.50 -17.14
N ARG A 27 0.67 -5.82 -16.02
CA ARG A 27 0.64 -4.36 -15.96
C ARG A 27 1.97 -3.75 -15.48
N GLY A 28 2.78 -4.49 -14.72
CA GLY A 28 4.08 -4.07 -14.17
C GLY A 28 4.91 -5.24 -13.64
N TYR A 29 6.20 -5.25 -13.93
CA TYR A 29 7.09 -6.41 -13.73
C TYR A 29 8.52 -6.04 -13.31
N ASP A 30 8.78 -4.76 -13.01
CA ASP A 30 10.13 -4.30 -12.66
C ASP A 30 10.50 -4.63 -11.21
N SER A 31 9.49 -4.70 -10.32
CA SER A 31 9.63 -5.15 -8.95
C SER A 31 8.26 -5.48 -8.34
N SER A 32 8.25 -6.22 -7.24
CA SER A 32 7.03 -6.52 -6.49
C SER A 32 7.31 -6.66 -5.00
N GLY A 33 6.27 -6.47 -4.19
CA GLY A 33 6.39 -6.67 -2.75
C GLY A 33 5.04 -6.75 -2.04
N LEU A 34 5.10 -7.14 -0.77
CA LEU A 34 3.95 -7.20 0.14
C LEU A 34 4.34 -6.77 1.56
N ALA A 35 3.34 -6.30 2.30
CA ALA A 35 3.41 -6.02 3.72
C ALA A 35 2.21 -6.69 4.40
N ILE A 36 2.45 -7.40 5.49
CA ILE A 36 1.43 -8.16 6.23
C ILE A 36 1.51 -7.84 7.71
N MET A 37 0.34 -7.73 8.34
CA MET A 37 0.17 -7.62 9.78
C MET A 37 0.20 -9.02 10.41
N ASN A 38 1.32 -9.38 11.02
CA ASN A 38 1.53 -10.72 11.60
C ASN A 38 1.09 -10.81 13.06
N GLY A 39 -0.20 -10.53 13.32
CA GLY A 39 -0.87 -10.77 14.62
C GLY A 39 -0.35 -9.99 15.85
N GLY A 40 0.80 -9.31 15.77
CA GLY A 40 1.36 -8.42 16.78
C GLY A 40 1.49 -6.99 16.27
N ASP A 41 2.32 -6.18 16.95
CA ASP A 41 2.45 -4.73 16.70
C ASP A 41 3.39 -4.38 15.53
N ARG A 42 3.70 -5.34 14.65
CA ARG A 42 4.73 -5.20 13.62
C ARG A 42 4.20 -5.52 12.23
N ILE A 43 4.56 -4.66 11.29
CA ILE A 43 4.40 -4.89 9.87
C ILE A 43 5.62 -5.65 9.37
N GLU A 44 5.41 -6.79 8.74
CA GLU A 44 6.46 -7.52 8.06
C GLU A 44 6.37 -7.30 6.55
N MET A 45 7.49 -6.89 5.96
CA MET A 45 7.57 -6.55 4.54
C MET A 45 8.56 -7.46 3.81
N ARG A 46 8.19 -7.89 2.60
CA ARG A 46 9.07 -8.59 1.65
C ARG A 46 8.90 -7.94 0.30
N LYS A 47 10.00 -7.52 -0.30
CA LYS A 47 10.03 -6.88 -1.62
C LYS A 47 11.24 -7.34 -2.41
N LYS A 48 11.08 -7.42 -3.72
CA LYS A 48 12.13 -7.88 -4.62
C LYS A 48 12.04 -7.23 -6.00
N GLU A 49 13.19 -6.83 -6.51
CA GLU A 49 13.39 -6.41 -7.89
C GLU A 49 13.15 -7.58 -8.85
N GLY A 50 12.64 -7.24 -10.03
CA GLY A 50 12.34 -8.14 -11.11
C GLY A 50 10.91 -8.69 -11.03
N ARG A 51 10.72 -9.79 -11.76
CA ARG A 51 9.41 -10.43 -11.91
C ARG A 51 8.90 -11.03 -10.60
N LEU A 52 7.59 -11.29 -10.53
CA LEU A 52 6.93 -11.83 -9.34
C LEU A 52 7.54 -13.15 -8.85
N ALA A 53 8.16 -13.92 -9.75
CA ALA A 53 8.90 -15.14 -9.39
C ALA A 53 9.96 -14.89 -8.31
N ASN A 54 10.63 -13.74 -8.32
CA ASN A 54 11.65 -13.41 -7.33
C ASN A 54 11.04 -13.20 -5.94
N LEU A 55 9.91 -12.48 -5.85
CA LEU A 55 9.17 -12.31 -4.60
C LEU A 55 8.63 -13.66 -4.10
N ARG A 56 8.14 -14.53 -4.99
CA ARG A 56 7.69 -15.88 -4.60
C ARG A 56 8.81 -16.72 -3.99
N ASN A 57 9.99 -16.70 -4.59
CA ASN A 57 11.14 -17.40 -4.05
C ASN A 57 11.54 -16.86 -2.67
N LEU A 58 11.49 -15.54 -2.49
CA LEU A 58 11.71 -14.90 -1.18
C LEU A 58 10.65 -15.31 -0.15
N MET A 59 9.37 -15.38 -0.55
CA MET A 59 8.28 -15.80 0.33
C MET A 59 8.35 -17.29 0.69
N ALA A 60 8.94 -18.13 -0.17
CA ALA A 60 9.17 -19.53 0.12
C ALA A 60 10.32 -19.73 1.14
N SER A 61 11.35 -18.88 1.12
CA SER A 61 12.48 -18.95 2.06
C SER A 61 12.29 -18.13 3.34
N SER A 62 11.44 -17.10 3.30
CA SER A 62 11.13 -16.21 4.42
C SER A 62 9.62 -15.91 4.43
N PRO A 63 8.79 -16.91 4.83
CA PRO A 63 7.35 -16.73 4.86
C PRO A 63 6.93 -15.71 5.92
N VAL A 64 5.78 -15.10 5.68
CA VAL A 64 5.07 -14.24 6.63
C VAL A 64 3.58 -14.60 6.57
N GLU A 65 2.94 -14.60 7.73
CA GLU A 65 1.52 -14.94 7.88
C GLU A 65 0.76 -13.78 8.53
N GLY A 66 -0.54 -13.70 8.28
CA GLY A 66 -1.39 -12.68 8.88
C GLY A 66 -2.70 -12.48 8.11
N GLY A 67 -3.72 -11.94 8.78
CA GLY A 67 -5.06 -11.75 8.19
C GLY A 67 -5.27 -10.43 7.44
N CYS A 68 -4.27 -9.55 7.44
CA CYS A 68 -4.35 -8.23 6.84
C CYS A 68 -3.04 -7.90 6.13
N GLY A 69 -3.12 -7.41 4.88
CA GLY A 69 -1.93 -6.98 4.17
C GLY A 69 -2.22 -6.26 2.86
N ILE A 70 -1.18 -5.63 2.33
CA ILE A 70 -1.18 -4.93 1.05
C ILE A 70 0.00 -5.41 0.22
N SER A 71 -0.12 -5.33 -1.10
CA SER A 71 0.93 -5.76 -2.02
C SER A 71 0.87 -5.00 -3.34
N HIS A 72 1.98 -5.03 -4.07
CA HIS A 72 2.16 -4.23 -5.26
C HIS A 72 3.03 -4.90 -6.32
N THR A 73 2.69 -4.65 -7.59
CA THR A 73 3.60 -4.82 -8.73
C THR A 73 3.90 -3.46 -9.34
N ARG A 74 5.18 -3.16 -9.53
CA ARG A 74 5.65 -1.84 -9.92
C ARG A 74 6.13 -1.82 -11.36
N TRP A 75 5.76 -0.75 -12.04
CA TRP A 75 6.39 -0.24 -13.25
C TRP A 75 7.07 1.08 -12.86
N ALA A 76 8.40 1.13 -12.92
CA ALA A 76 9.15 2.26 -12.37
C ALA A 76 8.92 3.55 -13.17
N THR A 77 8.53 4.64 -12.49
CA THR A 77 8.45 6.00 -13.06
C THR A 77 9.49 6.94 -12.43
N HIS A 78 9.63 6.89 -11.10
CA HIS A 78 10.66 7.60 -10.33
C HIS A 78 11.60 6.62 -9.63
N GLY A 79 12.92 6.79 -9.80
CA GLY A 79 13.91 5.88 -9.21
C GLY A 79 14.05 4.56 -9.96
N ALA A 80 15.28 4.01 -9.95
CA ALA A 80 15.60 2.75 -10.60
C ALA A 80 14.79 1.58 -9.99
N PRO A 81 14.52 0.50 -10.75
CA PRO A 81 13.94 -0.70 -10.18
C PRO A 81 14.97 -1.35 -9.25
N THR A 82 14.78 -1.19 -7.94
CA THR A 82 15.60 -1.82 -6.89
C THR A 82 14.68 -2.32 -5.78
N ASP A 83 15.21 -3.16 -4.89
CA ASP A 83 14.47 -3.59 -3.71
C ASP A 83 14.00 -2.36 -2.89
N GLU A 84 14.85 -1.33 -2.71
CA GLU A 84 14.55 -0.11 -1.94
C GLU A 84 13.40 0.71 -2.54
N ASN A 85 13.35 0.84 -3.87
CA ASN A 85 12.30 1.59 -4.56
C ASN A 85 11.04 0.75 -4.83
N ALA A 86 11.07 -0.56 -4.57
CA ALA A 86 9.89 -1.40 -4.66
C ALA A 86 8.90 -1.08 -3.52
N HIS A 87 7.61 -1.13 -3.85
CA HIS A 87 6.54 -1.01 -2.87
C HIS A 87 6.34 -2.33 -2.12
N PRO A 88 5.76 -2.34 -0.91
CA PRO A 88 5.27 -1.18 -0.14
C PRO A 88 6.38 -0.26 0.40
N HIS A 89 6.02 0.97 0.75
CA HIS A 89 6.87 1.89 1.51
C HIS A 89 6.38 2.01 2.95
N LEU A 90 7.33 2.07 3.88
CA LEU A 90 7.04 2.33 5.29
C LEU A 90 7.10 3.83 5.57
N ASP A 91 6.47 4.27 6.66
CA ASP A 91 6.73 5.57 7.24
C ASP A 91 8.01 5.58 8.11
N ARG A 92 8.33 6.73 8.71
CA ARG A 92 9.49 6.90 9.59
C ARG A 92 9.50 5.95 10.77
N SER A 93 8.34 5.63 11.35
CA SER A 93 8.24 4.75 12.51
C SER A 93 8.32 3.26 12.15
N GLY A 94 8.13 2.92 10.88
CA GLY A 94 7.99 1.53 10.41
C GLY A 94 6.63 0.90 10.77
N ARG A 95 5.67 1.69 11.27
CA ARG A 95 4.35 1.22 11.72
C ARG A 95 3.23 1.49 10.75
N LEU A 96 3.47 2.27 9.69
CA LEU A 96 2.57 2.44 8.56
C LEU A 96 3.20 1.87 7.30
N ALA A 97 2.40 1.18 6.49
CA ALA A 97 2.80 0.75 5.14
C ALA A 97 1.82 1.26 4.09
N LEU A 98 2.36 1.63 2.92
CA LEU A 98 1.62 2.20 1.81
C LEU A 98 2.05 1.60 0.47
N VAL A 99 1.06 1.32 -0.39
CA VAL A 99 1.26 1.04 -1.81
C VAL A 99 0.54 2.11 -2.64
N HIS A 100 1.12 2.46 -3.78
CA HIS A 100 0.66 3.59 -4.60
C HIS A 100 0.75 3.31 -6.10
N ASN A 101 -0.30 3.69 -6.83
CA ASN A 101 -0.36 3.76 -8.28
C ASN A 101 -0.64 5.20 -8.71
N GLY A 102 0.30 5.85 -9.37
CA GLY A 102 0.14 7.23 -9.79
C GLY A 102 1.46 7.99 -9.70
N VAL A 103 1.36 9.31 -9.63
CA VAL A 103 2.50 10.22 -9.46
C VAL A 103 2.08 11.34 -8.53
N ILE A 104 2.83 11.52 -7.44
CA ILE A 104 2.70 12.69 -6.56
C ILE A 104 3.64 13.78 -7.09
N GLU A 105 3.10 14.76 -7.80
CA GLU A 105 3.87 15.76 -8.55
C GLU A 105 4.64 16.72 -7.65
N ASN A 106 4.09 17.03 -6.46
CA ASN A 106 4.70 17.94 -5.51
C ASN A 106 5.54 17.23 -4.43
N TYR A 107 5.94 15.97 -4.64
CA TYR A 107 6.66 15.17 -3.64
C TYR A 107 7.98 15.81 -3.20
N LEU A 108 8.75 16.46 -4.08
CA LEU A 108 10.02 17.11 -3.69
C LEU A 108 9.81 18.22 -2.66
N LYS A 109 8.74 19.01 -2.81
CA LYS A 109 8.41 20.07 -1.84
C LYS A 109 8.08 19.46 -0.47
N ILE A 110 7.33 18.37 -0.46
CA ILE A 110 6.93 17.67 0.77
C ILE A 110 8.15 16.99 1.40
N ARG A 111 8.98 16.33 0.59
CA ARG A 111 10.22 15.66 1.01
C ARG A 111 11.15 16.63 1.72
N ASN A 112 11.47 17.76 1.10
CA ASN A 112 12.37 18.76 1.67
C ASN A 112 11.86 19.27 3.03
N ARG A 113 10.54 19.47 3.18
CA ARG A 113 9.94 19.85 4.47
C ARG A 113 10.12 18.73 5.51
N LEU A 114 9.78 17.48 5.17
CA LEU A 114 9.92 16.35 6.09
C LEU A 114 11.38 16.09 6.49
N GLU A 115 12.33 16.29 5.57
CA GLU A 115 13.77 16.21 5.87
C GLU A 115 14.18 17.29 6.90
N THR A 116 13.67 18.52 6.79
CA THR A 116 13.91 19.56 7.82
C THR A 116 13.29 19.24 9.19
N GLU A 117 12.27 18.38 9.20
CA GLU A 117 11.62 17.84 10.41
C GLU A 117 12.29 16.54 10.92
N GLY A 118 13.40 16.13 10.28
CA GLY A 118 14.22 14.99 10.69
C GLY A 118 13.76 13.63 10.15
N HIS A 119 12.96 13.59 9.10
CA HIS A 119 12.67 12.34 8.39
C HIS A 119 13.83 11.95 7.48
N GLU A 120 14.27 10.69 7.57
CA GLU A 120 15.25 10.09 6.67
C GLU A 120 14.53 9.21 5.65
N PHE A 121 14.88 9.33 4.36
CA PHE A 121 14.24 8.59 3.27
C PHE A 121 15.19 7.52 2.73
N ALA A 122 14.72 6.29 2.64
CA ALA A 122 15.48 5.15 2.13
C ALA A 122 15.36 4.97 0.61
N SER A 123 14.38 5.63 -0.02
CA SER A 123 14.10 5.52 -1.45
C SER A 123 14.14 6.89 -2.15
N GLN A 124 14.08 6.84 -3.48
CA GLN A 124 13.98 8.01 -4.35
C GLN A 124 12.54 8.25 -4.82
N THR A 125 11.58 7.53 -4.25
CA THR A 125 10.20 7.51 -4.74
C THR A 125 9.35 8.61 -4.12
N ASP A 126 8.40 9.10 -4.90
CA ASP A 126 7.32 9.96 -4.45
C ASP A 126 6.40 9.26 -3.42
N SER A 127 6.32 7.93 -3.51
CA SER A 127 5.44 7.08 -2.72
C SER A 127 5.89 6.95 -1.26
N GLU A 128 7.19 6.90 -1.00
CA GLU A 128 7.74 6.95 0.38
C GLU A 128 7.45 8.30 1.05
N VAL A 129 7.51 9.40 0.30
CA VAL A 129 7.16 10.74 0.79
C VAL A 129 5.71 10.78 1.27
N LEU A 130 4.79 10.13 0.53
CA LEU A 130 3.40 10.02 0.95
C LEU A 130 3.24 9.16 2.21
N ALA A 131 3.98 8.05 2.33
CA ALA A 131 3.95 7.22 3.55
C ALA A 131 4.42 8.02 4.78
N HIS A 132 5.51 8.76 4.65
CA HIS A 132 6.04 9.61 5.72
C HIS A 132 5.09 10.75 6.09
N LEU A 133 4.45 11.39 5.10
CA LEU A 133 3.47 12.44 5.35
C LEU A 133 2.27 11.92 6.14
N ILE A 134 1.71 10.77 5.75
CA ILE A 134 0.58 10.16 6.45
C ILE A 134 0.99 9.74 7.86
N GLY A 135 2.14 9.07 8.01
CA GLY A 135 2.64 8.64 9.33
C GLY A 135 2.83 9.82 10.28
N LYS A 136 3.45 10.91 9.81
CA LYS A 136 3.61 12.13 10.60
C LYS A 136 2.25 12.68 11.08
N ILE A 137 1.29 12.86 10.17
CA ILE A 137 -0.02 13.39 10.53
C ILE A 137 -0.73 12.44 11.52
N TYR A 138 -0.62 11.14 11.31
CA TYR A 138 -1.19 10.14 12.23
C TYR A 138 -0.66 10.30 13.66
N ASP A 139 0.65 10.50 13.80
CA ASP A 139 1.30 10.68 15.10
C ASP A 139 0.94 12.02 15.75
N ASP A 140 0.72 13.07 14.96
CA ASP A 140 0.29 14.39 15.45
C ASP A 140 -1.18 14.41 15.94
N LEU A 141 -2.01 13.46 15.49
CA LEU A 141 -3.41 13.35 15.92
C LEU A 141 -3.52 12.76 17.33
N ALA A 142 -3.90 13.61 18.28
CA ALA A 142 -4.05 13.25 19.70
C ALA A 142 -5.37 12.54 20.04
N GLU A 143 -6.43 12.73 19.24
CA GLU A 143 -7.77 12.24 19.55
C GLU A 143 -8.26 11.20 18.53
N GLY A 144 -9.16 10.32 18.99
CA GLY A 144 -9.81 9.31 18.18
C GLY A 144 -9.21 7.90 18.32
N THR A 145 -9.97 6.91 17.85
CA THR A 145 -9.51 5.53 17.74
C THR A 145 -8.38 5.41 16.71
N PRO A 146 -7.52 4.38 16.77
CA PRO A 146 -6.50 4.14 15.75
C PRO A 146 -7.04 4.15 14.31
N GLN A 147 -8.23 3.60 14.07
CA GLN A 147 -8.86 3.55 12.76
C GLN A 147 -9.27 4.96 12.30
N THR A 148 -9.96 5.72 13.16
CA THR A 148 -10.39 7.09 12.81
C THR A 148 -9.21 8.03 12.59
N ARG A 149 -8.13 7.89 13.37
CA ARG A 149 -6.89 8.64 13.15
C ARG A 149 -6.26 8.29 11.82
N LEU A 150 -6.26 7.02 11.40
CA LEU A 150 -5.70 6.60 10.11
C LEU A 150 -6.49 7.19 8.95
N VAL A 151 -7.82 7.12 9.01
CA VAL A 151 -8.71 7.73 7.99
C VAL A 151 -8.47 9.25 7.91
N GLN A 152 -8.36 9.93 9.06
CA GLN A 152 -8.10 11.37 9.09
C GLN A 152 -6.72 11.73 8.54
N ALA A 153 -5.68 11.00 8.94
CA ALA A 153 -4.32 11.22 8.47
C ALA A 153 -4.19 11.06 6.95
N VAL A 154 -4.81 10.01 6.39
CA VAL A 154 -4.87 9.81 4.94
C VAL A 154 -5.61 10.96 4.27
N ARG A 155 -6.78 11.36 4.79
CA ARG A 155 -7.57 12.47 4.22
C ARG A 155 -6.78 13.78 4.21
N GLU A 156 -6.10 14.10 5.30
CA GLU A 156 -5.33 15.32 5.45
C GLU A 156 -4.07 15.31 4.56
N ALA A 157 -3.34 14.20 4.50
CA ALA A 157 -2.20 14.06 3.60
C ALA A 157 -2.62 14.24 2.13
N LEU A 158 -3.72 13.59 1.72
CA LEU A 158 -4.23 13.68 0.35
C LEU A 158 -4.75 15.08 -0.03
N SER A 159 -5.04 15.94 0.94
CA SER A 159 -5.37 17.35 0.69
C SER A 159 -4.14 18.20 0.35
N GLN A 160 -2.94 17.72 0.71
CA GLN A 160 -1.67 18.42 0.50
C GLN A 160 -0.94 17.99 -0.78
N VAL A 161 -1.35 16.89 -1.42
CA VAL A 161 -0.70 16.34 -2.60
C VAL A 161 -1.31 16.85 -3.91
N ALA A 162 -0.47 16.99 -4.94
CA ALA A 162 -0.85 17.24 -6.32
C ALA A 162 -0.50 16.02 -7.18
N GLY A 163 -1.30 15.75 -8.21
CA GLY A 163 -1.10 14.65 -9.15
C GLY A 163 -2.22 13.60 -9.11
N THR A 164 -1.85 12.36 -9.35
CA THR A 164 -2.79 11.21 -9.39
C THR A 164 -2.33 10.13 -8.44
N TYR A 165 -3.29 9.40 -7.87
CA TYR A 165 -3.01 8.32 -6.93
C TYR A 165 -4.11 7.29 -6.91
N GLY A 166 -3.74 6.05 -6.61
CA GLY A 166 -4.58 4.99 -6.09
C GLY A 166 -3.75 4.35 -5.00
N ILE A 167 -4.25 4.35 -3.77
CA ILE A 167 -3.47 3.93 -2.60
C ILE A 167 -4.19 2.89 -1.77
N ALA A 168 -3.39 2.06 -1.10
CA ALA A 168 -3.84 1.27 0.03
C ALA A 168 -2.86 1.48 1.18
N VAL A 169 -3.40 1.70 2.39
CA VAL A 169 -2.63 2.05 3.59
C VAL A 169 -3.05 1.16 4.74
N MET A 170 -2.06 0.69 5.52
CA MET A 170 -2.26 -0.07 6.75
C MET A 170 -1.38 0.51 7.87
N HIS A 171 -1.81 0.35 9.12
CA HIS A 171 -1.07 0.82 10.29
C HIS A 171 -1.09 -0.23 11.42
N ALA A 172 0.02 -0.40 12.14
CA ALA A 172 0.19 -1.34 13.25
C ALA A 172 -0.86 -1.18 14.36
N ASP A 173 -1.17 0.06 14.75
CA ASP A 173 -2.22 0.35 15.74
C ASP A 173 -3.66 0.08 15.26
N ALA A 174 -3.87 -0.13 13.95
CA ALA A 174 -5.18 -0.42 13.38
C ALA A 174 -5.16 -1.80 12.67
N PRO A 175 -4.92 -2.90 13.42
CA PRO A 175 -4.82 -4.23 12.82
C PRO A 175 -6.17 -4.64 12.21
N GLY A 176 -6.11 -5.32 11.07
CA GLY A 176 -7.33 -5.72 10.34
C GLY A 176 -8.10 -4.55 9.72
N PHE A 177 -7.47 -3.40 9.55
CA PHE A 177 -8.08 -2.22 8.92
C PHE A 177 -7.18 -1.71 7.80
N LEU A 178 -7.78 -1.48 6.62
CA LEU A 178 -7.12 -0.89 5.46
C LEU A 178 -7.87 0.39 5.10
N VAL A 179 -7.12 1.40 4.65
CA VAL A 179 -7.69 2.61 4.07
C VAL A 179 -7.31 2.68 2.60
N GLY A 180 -8.30 2.89 1.74
CA GLY A 180 -8.14 3.04 0.30
C GLY A 180 -8.60 4.40 -0.19
N SER A 181 -7.89 4.98 -1.16
CA SER A 181 -8.36 6.20 -1.85
C SER A 181 -7.80 6.30 -3.25
N ARG A 182 -8.48 7.08 -4.10
CA ARG A 182 -8.03 7.31 -5.48
C ARG A 182 -8.31 8.73 -5.99
N LEU A 183 -7.52 9.14 -6.97
CA LEU A 183 -7.68 10.30 -7.83
C LEU A 183 -6.96 10.00 -9.17
N GLY A 184 -7.71 9.78 -10.25
CA GLY A 184 -7.13 9.51 -11.57
C GLY A 184 -6.48 8.13 -11.76
N SER A 185 -6.45 7.27 -10.73
CA SER A 185 -5.93 5.89 -10.79
C SER A 185 -7.02 4.89 -10.35
N PRO A 186 -7.29 3.80 -11.10
CA PRO A 186 -8.35 2.86 -10.73
C PRO A 186 -8.15 2.19 -9.37
N LEU A 187 -9.24 2.08 -8.62
CA LEU A 187 -9.31 1.35 -7.36
C LEU A 187 -10.74 0.81 -7.14
N VAL A 188 -10.85 -0.43 -6.70
CA VAL A 188 -12.11 -1.15 -6.48
C VAL A 188 -12.07 -1.89 -5.15
N VAL A 189 -13.18 -1.90 -4.42
CA VAL A 189 -13.36 -2.70 -3.21
C VAL A 189 -14.10 -3.98 -3.58
N GLY A 190 -13.51 -5.13 -3.28
CA GLY A 190 -14.17 -6.44 -3.38
C GLY A 190 -14.81 -6.83 -2.06
N LEU A 191 -16.08 -7.23 -2.09
CA LEU A 191 -16.83 -7.66 -0.90
C LEU A 191 -16.87 -9.19 -0.84
N GLY A 192 -16.22 -9.77 0.16
CA GLY A 192 -16.24 -11.22 0.42
C GLY A 192 -17.12 -11.59 1.63
N LYS A 193 -17.18 -12.88 1.94
CA LYS A 193 -17.90 -13.38 3.13
C LYS A 193 -16.98 -13.39 4.34
N GLY A 194 -16.98 -12.30 5.10
CA GLY A 194 -16.10 -12.14 6.27
C GLY A 194 -14.65 -11.80 5.91
N GLU A 195 -14.44 -11.32 4.68
CA GLU A 195 -13.19 -10.81 4.15
C GLU A 195 -13.49 -9.73 3.11
N ASN A 196 -12.57 -8.79 2.91
CA ASN A 196 -12.68 -7.71 1.94
C ASN A 196 -11.34 -7.53 1.22
N PHE A 197 -11.43 -6.99 0.01
CA PHE A 197 -10.31 -6.79 -0.88
C PHE A 197 -10.28 -5.35 -1.37
N LEU A 198 -9.08 -4.84 -1.65
CA LEU A 198 -8.89 -3.57 -2.33
C LEU A 198 -7.95 -3.83 -3.51
N ALA A 199 -8.34 -3.50 -4.74
CA ALA A 199 -7.54 -3.81 -5.92
C ALA A 199 -7.57 -2.68 -6.95
N SER A 200 -6.51 -2.56 -7.75
CA SER A 200 -6.50 -1.63 -8.89
C SER A 200 -7.18 -2.18 -10.14
N ASP A 201 -7.50 -3.48 -10.15
CA ASP A 201 -8.22 -4.16 -11.23
C ASP A 201 -9.00 -5.35 -10.63
N VAL A 202 -10.27 -5.51 -11.05
CA VAL A 202 -11.15 -6.59 -10.60
C VAL A 202 -10.58 -7.99 -10.90
N GLY A 203 -9.75 -8.12 -11.94
CA GLY A 203 -9.07 -9.36 -12.29
C GLY A 203 -8.25 -9.94 -11.13
N ALA A 204 -7.76 -9.11 -10.21
CA ALA A 204 -7.00 -9.57 -9.05
C ALA A 204 -7.86 -10.24 -7.95
N ILE A 205 -9.16 -9.94 -7.91
CA ILE A 205 -10.07 -10.38 -6.84
C ILE A 205 -11.18 -11.32 -7.33
N ILE A 206 -11.31 -11.52 -8.65
CA ILE A 206 -12.42 -12.26 -9.26
C ILE A 206 -12.55 -13.73 -8.81
N SER A 207 -11.46 -14.34 -8.35
CA SER A 207 -11.47 -15.70 -7.77
C SER A 207 -12.05 -15.76 -6.36
N HIS A 208 -12.18 -14.61 -5.70
CA HIS A 208 -12.64 -14.50 -4.32
C HIS A 208 -14.06 -13.93 -4.23
N THR A 209 -14.38 -12.95 -5.09
CA THR A 209 -15.70 -12.35 -5.13
C THR A 209 -16.01 -11.75 -6.50
N SER A 210 -17.31 -11.76 -6.84
CA SER A 210 -17.87 -11.02 -7.98
C SER A 210 -18.52 -9.69 -7.57
N ASP A 211 -18.68 -9.45 -6.26
CA ASP A 211 -19.30 -8.23 -5.73
C ASP A 211 -18.24 -7.16 -5.53
N ALA A 212 -18.33 -6.09 -6.32
CA ALA A 212 -17.32 -5.05 -6.40
C ALA A 212 -17.92 -3.64 -6.36
N ILE A 213 -17.33 -2.76 -5.55
CA ILE A 213 -17.65 -1.34 -5.49
C ILE A 213 -16.52 -0.56 -6.17
N TYR A 214 -16.84 0.05 -7.31
CA TYR A 214 -15.91 0.91 -8.03
C TYR A 214 -15.84 2.27 -7.35
N LEU A 215 -14.64 2.65 -6.91
CA LEU A 215 -14.44 3.94 -6.28
C LEU A 215 -14.42 5.06 -7.33
N ARG A 216 -15.00 6.20 -6.96
CA ARG A 216 -14.87 7.47 -7.69
C ARG A 216 -13.66 8.22 -7.17
N ASP A 217 -13.23 9.22 -7.94
CA ASP A 217 -12.16 10.09 -7.50
C ASP A 217 -12.54 10.80 -6.19
N ARG A 218 -11.58 10.80 -5.26
CA ARG A 218 -11.65 11.30 -3.89
C ARG A 218 -12.55 10.51 -2.94
N ASP A 219 -13.08 9.36 -3.36
CA ASP A 219 -13.64 8.41 -2.40
C ASP A 219 -12.53 7.94 -1.43
N LEU A 220 -12.90 7.79 -0.17
CA LEU A 220 -12.05 7.28 0.91
C LEU A 220 -12.83 6.15 1.59
N VAL A 221 -12.26 4.94 1.59
CA VAL A 221 -12.89 3.71 2.07
C VAL A 221 -12.04 3.02 3.13
#